data_AF-A0A3C2A3D1-F1
#
_entry.id   AF-A0A3C2A3D1-F1
#
_cell.length_a   1.000
_cell.length_b   1.000
_cell.length_c   1.000
_cell.angle_alpha   90.00
_cell.angle_beta   90.00
_cell.angle_gamma   90.00
#
_symmetry.space_group_name_H-M   'P 1'
#
loop_
_entity.id
_entity.type
_entity.pdbx_description
1 polymer ?
#
loop_
_entity_poly.entity_id
_entity_poly.type
_entity_poly.pdbx_seq_one_letter_code
_entity_poly.pdbx_strand_id
1 'polypeptide(L)'
;MDTFWSDIQQLQKTTLGNPEVCVAILDGPVDLGHPCLQGAKLTVLESATHNHGSAAQVGTHVASTMLGQPGTSVVGIAPRTRAISIPIF
;
A
#
# COMPACT_ATOMS: atom_id res chain seq x y z
N MET A 1 -2.87 17.86 -15.47
CA MET A 1 -2.44 16.61 -14.79
C MET A 1 -0.95 16.66 -14.45
N ASP A 2 -0.12 17.36 -15.23
CA ASP A 2 1.33 17.40 -15.06
C ASP A 2 1.81 17.94 -13.70
N THR A 3 1.11 18.91 -13.12
CA THR A 3 1.50 19.50 -11.81
C THR A 3 1.29 18.54 -10.64
N PHE A 4 0.27 17.67 -10.71
CA PHE A 4 -0.06 16.79 -9.59
C PHE A 4 1.09 15.82 -9.28
N TRP A 5 1.64 15.17 -10.30
CA TRP A 5 2.73 14.21 -10.09
C TRP A 5 4.07 14.89 -9.78
N SER A 6 4.33 16.08 -10.34
CA SER A 6 5.52 16.85 -9.94
C SER A 6 5.45 17.27 -8.47
N ASP A 7 4.27 17.65 -7.97
CA ASP A 7 4.07 18.06 -6.59
C ASP A 7 4.24 16.88 -5.63
N ILE A 8 3.70 15.70 -5.99
CA ILE A 8 3.94 14.46 -5.23
C ILE A 8 5.43 14.12 -5.19
N GLN A 9 6.13 14.18 -6.32
CA GLN A 9 7.58 13.92 -6.36
C GLN A 9 8.36 14.93 -5.51
N GLN A 10 7.96 16.20 -5.50
CA GLN A 10 8.57 17.22 -4.65
C GLN A 10 8.32 16.94 -3.17
N LEU A 11 7.10 16.55 -2.79
CA LEU A 11 6.78 16.14 -1.42
C LEU A 11 7.58 14.89 -1.00
N GLN A 12 7.75 13.93 -1.90
CA GLN A 12 8.51 12.70 -1.68
C GLN A 12 10.01 12.94 -1.44
N LYS A 13 10.56 14.07 -1.89
CA LYS A 13 11.92 14.51 -1.50
C LYS A 13 12.02 14.92 -0.03
N THR A 14 10.91 15.36 0.56
CA THR A 14 10.83 15.75 1.98
C THR A 14 10.51 14.54 2.86
N THR A 15 9.59 13.68 2.44
CA THR A 15 9.21 12.47 3.19
C THR A 15 8.58 11.41 2.29
N LEU A 16 8.84 10.14 2.60
CA LEU A 16 8.17 9.00 1.98
C LEU A 16 7.09 8.39 2.89
N GLY A 17 6.70 9.11 3.94
CA GLY A 17 5.85 8.62 5.01
C GLY A 17 6.54 8.65 6.37
N ASN A 18 5.73 8.65 7.43
CA ASN A 18 6.19 8.62 8.82
C ASN A 18 5.64 7.34 9.49
N PRO A 19 6.46 6.51 10.14
CA PRO A 19 6.00 5.27 10.77
C PRO A 19 5.02 5.46 11.94
N GLU A 20 4.92 6.67 12.49
CA GLU A 20 3.94 7.04 13.53
C GLU A 20 2.54 7.30 12.95
N VAL A 21 2.45 7.62 11.65
CA VAL A 21 1.18 7.71 10.94
C VAL A 21 0.77 6.30 10.50
N CYS A 22 -0.50 5.95 10.75
CA CYS A 22 -1.04 4.66 10.37
C CYS A 22 -2.28 4.82 9.48
N VAL A 23 -2.30 4.09 8.37
CA VAL A 23 -3.45 4.02 7.47
C VAL A 23 -4.06 2.63 7.51
N ALA A 24 -5.37 2.56 7.71
CA ALA A 24 -6.12 1.32 7.58
C ALA A 24 -6.63 1.17 6.14
N ILE A 25 -6.40 0.02 5.52
CA ILE A 25 -6.87 -0.33 4.18
C ILE A 25 -8.00 -1.33 4.34
N LEU A 26 -9.23 -0.88 4.10
CA LEU A 26 -10.45 -1.70 4.16
C LEU A 26 -10.83 -2.06 2.72
N ASP A 27 -10.36 -3.21 2.25
CA ASP A 27 -10.55 -3.70 0.88
C ASP A 27 -10.54 -5.25 0.86
N GLY A 28 -10.36 -5.89 -0.29
CA GLY A 28 -10.06 -7.31 -0.39
C GLY A 28 -8.69 -7.66 0.22
N PRO A 29 -8.39 -8.97 0.35
CA PRO A 29 -7.13 -9.43 0.91
C PRO A 29 -5.92 -8.92 0.10
N VAL A 30 -4.80 -8.65 0.78
CA VAL A 30 -3.56 -8.19 0.13
C VAL A 30 -2.60 -9.36 -0.04
N ASP A 31 -2.03 -9.53 -1.23
CA ASP A 31 -0.91 -10.44 -1.46
C ASP A 31 0.39 -9.84 -0.90
N LEU A 32 0.75 -10.26 0.32
CA LEU A 32 1.98 -9.85 0.99
C LEU A 32 3.25 -10.40 0.31
N GLY A 33 3.12 -11.42 -0.55
CA GLY A 33 4.23 -11.96 -1.31
C GLY A 33 4.65 -11.06 -2.48
N HIS A 34 3.80 -10.11 -2.88
CA HIS A 34 4.05 -9.28 -4.05
C HIS A 34 5.35 -8.44 -3.89
N PRO A 35 6.29 -8.49 -4.86
CA PRO A 35 7.60 -7.85 -4.74
C PRO A 35 7.57 -6.37 -4.41
N CYS A 36 6.57 -5.62 -4.89
CA CYS A 36 6.48 -4.18 -4.60
C CYS A 36 6.10 -3.86 -3.13
N LEU A 37 5.57 -4.82 -2.39
CA LEU A 37 5.21 -4.63 -0.98
C LEU A 37 6.29 -5.16 -0.02
N GLN A 38 7.35 -5.78 -0.53
CA GLN A 38 8.47 -6.27 0.27
C GLN A 38 9.18 -5.13 0.97
N GLY A 39 9.17 -5.12 2.31
CA GLY A 39 9.73 -4.05 3.14
C GLY A 39 8.72 -2.97 3.55
N ALA A 40 7.48 -3.01 3.05
CA ALA A 40 6.41 -2.16 3.56
C ALA A 40 6.06 -2.54 5.01
N LYS A 41 5.78 -1.55 5.86
CA LYS A 41 5.30 -1.77 7.24
C LYS A 41 3.80 -2.05 7.24
N LEU A 42 3.41 -3.15 6.60
CA LEU A 42 2.03 -3.60 6.44
C LEU A 42 1.76 -4.80 7.35
N THR A 43 0.70 -4.72 8.16
CA THR A 43 0.17 -5.84 8.94
C THR A 43 -1.24 -6.16 8.47
N VAL A 44 -1.62 -7.43 8.43
CA VAL A 44 -2.99 -7.84 8.11
C VAL A 44 -3.68 -8.20 9.42
N LEU A 45 -4.83 -7.60 9.70
CA LEU A 45 -5.72 -8.10 10.76
C LEU A 45 -6.55 -9.23 10.18
N GLU A 46 -6.55 -10.37 10.87
CA GLU A 46 -7.34 -11.53 10.46
C GLU A 46 -8.82 -11.15 10.38
N SER A 47 -9.39 -11.33 9.19
CA SER A 47 -10.82 -11.26 8.94
C SER A 47 -11.29 -12.63 8.50
N ALA A 48 -12.53 -12.98 8.84
CA ALA A 48 -13.07 -14.34 8.76
C ALA A 48 -13.24 -14.90 7.33
N THR A 49 -12.87 -14.16 6.27
CA THR A 49 -13.09 -14.53 4.87
C THR A 49 -11.81 -14.41 4.06
N HIS A 50 -11.19 -15.54 3.73
CA HIS A 50 -10.03 -15.64 2.84
C HIS A 50 -10.51 -15.98 1.41
N ASN A 51 -11.03 -14.99 0.69
CA ASN A 51 -11.31 -15.18 -0.74
C ASN A 51 -10.08 -14.81 -1.57
N HIS A 52 -9.27 -15.81 -1.92
CA HIS A 52 -8.08 -15.67 -2.77
C HIS A 52 -8.40 -15.48 -4.28
N GLY A 53 -9.54 -14.86 -4.61
CA GLY A 53 -10.02 -14.61 -5.97
C GLY A 53 -9.72 -13.21 -6.49
N SER A 54 -10.55 -12.69 -7.41
CA SER A 54 -10.44 -11.32 -7.95
C SER A 54 -10.39 -10.23 -6.87
N ALA A 55 -11.01 -10.45 -5.70
CA ALA A 55 -10.92 -9.56 -4.55
C ALA A 55 -9.48 -9.33 -4.07
N ALA A 56 -8.62 -10.36 -4.14
CA ALA A 56 -7.21 -10.25 -3.74
C ALA A 56 -6.39 -9.36 -4.69
N GLN A 57 -6.75 -9.35 -5.98
CA GLN A 57 -6.10 -8.50 -6.98
C GLN A 57 -6.42 -7.02 -6.72
N VAL A 58 -7.67 -6.71 -6.35
CA VAL A 58 -8.09 -5.35 -6.01
C VAL A 58 -7.40 -4.86 -4.73
N GLY A 59 -7.41 -5.67 -3.67
CA GLY A 59 -6.75 -5.31 -2.40
C GLY A 59 -5.25 -5.05 -2.58
N THR A 60 -4.56 -5.91 -3.34
CA THR A 60 -3.12 -5.73 -3.64
C THR A 60 -2.86 -4.48 -4.47
N HIS A 61 -3.71 -4.21 -5.48
CA HIS A 61 -3.58 -3.01 -6.29
C HIS A 61 -3.72 -1.75 -5.43
N VAL A 62 -4.78 -1.66 -4.63
CA VAL A 62 -5.03 -0.54 -3.72
C VAL A 62 -3.86 -0.36 -2.75
N ALA A 63 -3.42 -1.41 -2.08
CA ALA A 63 -2.28 -1.33 -1.16
C ALA A 63 -0.99 -0.85 -1.85
N SER A 64 -0.71 -1.32 -3.07
CA SER A 64 0.49 -0.94 -3.81
C SER A 64 0.52 0.53 -4.24
N THR A 65 -0.64 1.15 -4.50
CA THR A 65 -0.70 2.59 -4.85
C THR A 65 -0.20 3.48 -3.71
N MET A 66 -0.33 3.01 -2.47
CA MET A 66 0.14 3.72 -1.29
C MET A 66 1.53 3.25 -0.85
N LEU A 67 1.75 1.93 -0.80
CA LEU A 67 2.87 1.31 -0.09
C LEU A 67 3.94 0.69 -0.99
N GLY A 68 3.77 0.76 -2.32
CA GLY A 68 4.76 0.22 -3.27
C GLY A 68 6.16 0.79 -3.04
N GLN A 69 7.15 -0.06 -2.82
CA GLN A 69 8.48 0.38 -2.42
C GLN A 69 9.27 1.01 -3.59
N PRO A 70 10.09 2.04 -3.33
CA PRO A 70 10.99 2.60 -4.33
C PRO A 70 11.91 1.53 -4.94
N GLY A 71 12.16 1.62 -6.25
CA GLY A 71 13.00 0.64 -6.97
C GLY A 71 12.29 -0.67 -7.32
N THR A 72 10.98 -0.77 -7.08
CA THR A 72 10.15 -1.91 -7.52
C THR A 72 9.25 -1.52 -8.70
N SER A 73 8.39 -2.44 -9.14
CA SER A 73 7.46 -2.21 -10.25
C SER A 73 6.38 -1.16 -9.97
N VAL A 74 6.11 -0.84 -8.71
CA VAL A 74 5.12 0.18 -8.29
C VAL A 74 5.74 1.05 -7.21
N VAL A 75 5.77 2.36 -7.42
CA VAL A 75 6.19 3.33 -6.40
C VAL A 75 4.93 3.98 -5.82
N GLY A 76 4.66 3.69 -4.55
CA GLY A 76 3.50 4.20 -3.84
C GLY A 76 3.68 5.66 -3.41
N ILE A 77 2.57 6.29 -3.00
CA ILE A 77 2.56 7.67 -2.50
C ILE A 77 3.36 7.82 -1.19
N ALA A 78 3.20 6.87 -0.25
CA ALA A 78 3.76 6.96 1.09
C ALA A 78 4.34 5.60 1.56
N PRO A 79 5.39 5.09 0.88
CA PRO A 79 5.89 3.72 1.05
C PRO A 79 6.47 3.43 2.43
N ARG A 80 6.78 4.43 3.24
CA ARG A 80 7.38 4.27 4.58
C ARG A 80 6.42 4.56 5.74
N THR A 81 5.14 4.76 5.45
CA THR A 81 4.09 4.87 6.47
C THR A 81 3.72 3.48 7.01
N ARG A 82 3.20 3.41 8.23
CA ARG A 82 2.62 2.17 8.76
C ARG A 82 1.23 1.93 8.16
N ALA A 83 0.91 0.67 7.87
CA ALA A 83 -0.42 0.32 7.39
C ALA A 83 -0.97 -0.96 8.04
N ILE A 84 -2.29 -1.02 8.10
CA ILE A 84 -3.04 -2.19 8.54
C ILE A 84 -4.05 -2.54 7.45
N SER A 85 -3.96 -3.73 6.87
CA SER A 85 -4.98 -4.26 5.98
C SER A 85 -6.06 -4.95 6.80
N ILE A 86 -7.33 -4.62 6.52
CA ILE A 86 -8.51 -5.19 7.15
C ILE A 86 -9.39 -5.71 6.00
N PRO A 87 -9.29 -7.01 5.66
CA PRO A 87 -10.09 -7.56 4.57
C PRO A 87 -11.59 -7.51 4.89
N ILE A 88 -12.40 -6.91 4.02
CA ILE A 88 -13.86 -6.77 4.19
C ILE A 88 -14.71 -7.41 3.06
N PHE A 89 -14.06 -8.12 2.13
CA PHE A 89 -14.67 -8.82 0.99
C PHE A 89 -14.13 -10.26 0.84
#